data_AF-A0A0B8NQI5-F1
#
_entry.id   AF-A0A0B8NQI5-F1
#
_cell.length_a   1.000
_cell.length_b   1.000
_cell.length_c   1.000
_cell.angle_alpha   90.00
_cell.angle_beta   90.00
_cell.angle_gamma   90.00
#
_symmetry.space_group_name_H-M   'P 1'
#
loop_
_entity.id
_entity.type
_entity.pdbx_description
1 polymer ?
#
loop_
_entity_poly.entity_id
_entity_poly.type
_entity_poly.pdbx_seq_one_letter_code
_entity_poly.pdbx_strand_id
1 'polypeptide(L)'
;MKKVMLGFWIVVLGLSLLWFLSLLSGEQTFSLLFGAKALMQYTGYMAICLMAIVMVLSLRLQRVDNLLGGLDRSYRLHKWLAIASLVFSFIHFFWKDIAGLLASLGVYTEEPKREGTVKLHDQGREIAEQAGEIGFYIITILILVALTKFVPYHWFKKAHKIISLVFVVLVFHSIKLFGDAYWDSMVGTVFGVLMFISVIAAFYALFGRIGTGRRAKGKIVGLTLMMKWALLKRL
;
A
#
# COMPACT_ATOMS: atom_id res chain seq x y z
N MET A 1 -19.80 -6.54 10.12
CA MET A 1 -19.05 -5.30 9.79
C MET A 1 -18.03 -4.92 10.87
N LYS A 2 -18.39 -4.89 12.17
CA LYS A 2 -17.50 -4.46 13.27
C LYS A 2 -16.07 -5.01 13.24
N LYS A 3 -15.87 -6.32 13.04
CA LYS A 3 -14.52 -6.95 12.99
C LYS A 3 -13.63 -6.48 11.83
N VAL A 4 -14.21 -6.18 10.67
CA VAL A 4 -13.45 -5.68 9.51
C VAL A 4 -12.99 -4.24 9.76
N MET A 5 -13.89 -3.42 10.30
CA MET A 5 -13.60 -2.03 10.67
C MET A 5 -12.53 -1.96 11.76
N LEU A 6 -12.62 -2.84 12.77
CA LEU A 6 -11.59 -2.98 13.80
C LEU A 6 -10.23 -3.35 13.21
N GLY A 7 -10.18 -4.39 12.35
CA GLY A 7 -8.93 -4.79 11.69
C GLY A 7 -8.33 -3.68 10.83
N PHE A 8 -9.16 -2.92 10.12
CA PHE A 8 -8.73 -1.76 9.34
C PHE A 8 -8.08 -0.70 10.24
N TRP A 9 -8.76 -0.28 11.32
CA TRP A 9 -8.23 0.74 12.22
C TRP A 9 -7.00 0.27 13.00
N ILE A 10 -6.93 -0.99 13.42
CA ILE A 10 -5.73 -1.56 14.04
C ILE A 10 -4.53 -1.44 13.10
N VAL A 11 -4.70 -1.78 11.82
CA VAL A 11 -3.62 -1.66 10.82
C VAL A 11 -3.23 -0.20 10.61
N VAL A 12 -4.19 0.68 10.35
CA VAL A 12 -3.91 2.10 10.08
C VAL A 12 -3.26 2.77 11.29
N LEU A 13 -3.87 2.68 12.48
CA LEU A 13 -3.35 3.30 13.69
C LEU A 13 -2.04 2.66 14.14
N GLY A 14 -1.88 1.34 13.99
CA GLY A 14 -0.65 0.64 14.32
C GLY A 14 0.52 1.11 13.44
N LEU A 15 0.30 1.26 12.13
CA LEU A 15 1.30 1.82 11.22
C LEU A 15 1.60 3.29 11.52
N SER A 16 0.57 4.11 11.77
CA SER A 16 0.75 5.51 12.16
C SER A 16 1.54 5.64 13.47
N LEU A 17 1.27 4.78 14.44
CA LEU A 17 2.00 4.74 15.70
C LEU A 17 3.46 4.33 15.47
N LEU A 18 3.73 3.30 14.68
CA LEU A 18 5.11 2.91 14.34
C LEU A 18 5.87 4.06 13.65
N TRP A 19 5.24 4.76 12.71
CA TRP A 19 5.82 5.93 12.08
C TRP A 19 6.08 7.05 13.11
N PHE A 20 5.11 7.33 13.99
CA PHE A 20 5.28 8.33 15.04
C PHE A 20 6.43 7.99 15.99
N LEU A 21 6.59 6.72 16.38
CA LEU A 21 7.72 6.25 17.20
C LEU A 21 9.07 6.44 16.48
N SER A 22 9.12 6.34 15.15
CA SER A 22 10.35 6.61 14.37
C SER A 22 10.81 8.07 14.46
N LEU A 23 9.88 8.99 14.73
CA LEU A 23 10.21 10.41 14.90
C LEU A 23 10.82 10.68 16.28
N LEU A 24 10.37 9.94 17.31
CA LEU A 24 10.90 10.06 18.67
C LEU A 24 12.34 9.55 18.78
N SER A 25 12.76 8.66 17.88
CA SER A 25 14.14 8.16 17.83
C SER A 25 15.13 9.13 17.17
N GLY A 26 14.66 10.24 16.60
CA GLY A 26 15.53 11.30 16.05
C GLY A 26 15.43 12.58 16.89
N GLU A 27 16.48 13.40 16.88
CA GLU A 27 16.41 14.77 17.40
C GLU A 27 15.59 15.65 16.44
N GLN A 28 14.25 15.53 16.50
CA GLN A 28 13.31 16.26 15.66
C GLN A 28 12.48 17.21 16.52
N THR A 29 12.45 18.50 16.17
CA THR A 29 11.57 19.48 16.83
C THR A 29 10.12 19.29 16.42
N PHE A 30 9.17 19.79 17.23
CA PHE A 30 7.73 19.71 16.91
C PHE A 30 7.37 20.35 15.55
N SER A 31 8.10 21.37 15.12
CA SER A 31 7.92 21.98 13.78
C SER A 31 8.38 21.07 12.64
N LEU A 32 9.38 20.22 12.87
CA LEU A 32 9.83 19.21 11.90
C LEU A 32 8.84 18.04 11.80
N LEU A 33 8.11 17.71 12.89
CA LEU A 33 7.12 16.62 12.92
C LEU A 33 5.90 16.86 12.02
N PHE A 34 5.50 18.12 11.85
CA PHE A 34 4.33 18.50 11.05
C PHE A 34 4.71 19.33 9.81
N GLY A 35 6.00 19.40 9.48
CA GLY A 35 6.49 20.07 8.28
C GLY A 35 6.14 19.32 7.00
N ALA A 36 6.28 20.00 5.86
CA ALA A 36 6.02 19.42 4.54
C ALA A 36 6.79 18.11 4.29
N LYS A 37 8.04 17.98 4.77
CA LYS A 37 8.84 16.75 4.63
C LYS A 37 8.29 15.58 5.43
N ALA A 38 7.84 15.82 6.67
CA ALA A 38 7.28 14.77 7.51
C ALA A 38 5.97 14.23 6.92
N LEU A 39 5.09 15.11 6.43
CA LEU A 39 3.85 14.69 5.79
C LEU A 39 4.08 13.98 4.44
N MET A 40 5.09 14.41 3.66
CA MET A 40 5.54 13.70 2.46
C MET A 40 5.96 12.26 2.80
N GLN A 41 6.79 12.10 3.83
CA GLN A 41 7.28 10.81 4.28
C GLN A 41 6.15 9.95 4.86
N TYR A 42 5.28 10.51 5.70
CA TYR A 42 4.17 9.81 6.32
C TYR A 42 3.20 9.24 5.29
N THR A 43 2.80 10.07 4.31
CA THR A 43 1.84 9.66 3.28
C THR A 43 2.42 8.57 2.38
N GLY A 44 3.71 8.67 2.01
CA GLY A 44 4.42 7.62 1.28
C GLY A 44 4.55 6.33 2.10
N TYR A 45 4.95 6.44 3.37
CA TYR A 45 5.04 5.32 4.30
C TYR A 45 3.70 4.58 4.44
N MET A 46 2.61 5.31 4.66
CA MET A 46 1.27 4.72 4.78
C MET A 46 0.83 4.07 3.47
N ALA A 47 1.05 4.71 2.32
CA ALA A 47 0.69 4.16 1.02
C ALA A 47 1.35 2.80 0.78
N ILE A 48 2.67 2.70 0.94
CA ILE A 48 3.42 1.47 0.66
C ILE A 48 3.17 0.38 1.72
N CYS A 49 3.08 0.72 3.02
CA CYS A 49 2.84 -0.26 4.07
C CYS A 49 1.44 -0.89 3.97
N LEU A 50 0.41 -0.08 3.67
CA LEU A 50 -0.94 -0.60 3.45
C LEU A 50 -0.96 -1.53 2.23
N MET A 51 -0.28 -1.16 1.14
CA MET A 51 -0.17 -2.02 -0.05
C MET A 51 0.60 -3.31 0.25
N ALA A 52 1.65 -3.24 1.07
CA ALA A 52 2.43 -4.39 1.51
C ALA A 52 1.58 -5.38 2.32
N ILE A 53 0.74 -4.89 3.23
CA ILE A 53 -0.20 -5.75 3.99
C ILE A 53 -1.26 -6.35 3.06
N VAL A 54 -1.79 -5.58 2.11
CA VAL A 54 -2.70 -6.06 1.06
C VAL A 54 -2.07 -7.19 0.25
N MET A 55 -0.76 -7.09 -0.05
CA MET A 55 0.00 -8.13 -0.74
C MET A 55 0.10 -9.42 0.09
N VAL A 56 0.36 -9.32 1.39
CA VAL A 56 0.38 -10.48 2.29
C VAL A 56 -1.01 -11.11 2.42
N LEU A 57 -2.08 -10.30 2.55
CA LEU A 57 -3.46 -10.79 2.57
C LEU A 57 -3.82 -11.55 1.28
N SER A 58 -3.21 -11.19 0.14
CA SER A 58 -3.45 -11.86 -1.14
C SER A 58 -3.01 -13.33 -1.15
N LEU A 59 -2.09 -13.73 -0.26
CA LEU A 59 -1.61 -15.11 -0.14
C LEU A 59 -2.67 -16.09 0.40
N ARG A 60 -3.79 -15.60 0.95
CA ARG A 60 -4.88 -16.41 1.53
C ARG A 60 -4.34 -17.41 2.56
N LEU A 61 -3.51 -16.91 3.47
CA LEU A 61 -2.97 -17.71 4.56
C LEU A 61 -4.12 -18.09 5.51
N GLN A 62 -4.35 -19.39 5.70
CA GLN A 62 -5.49 -19.88 6.48
C GLN A 62 -5.51 -19.33 7.91
N ARG A 63 -4.33 -19.20 8.55
CA ARG A 63 -4.23 -18.62 9.90
C ARG A 63 -4.73 -17.17 9.95
N VAL A 64 -4.40 -16.37 8.93
CA VAL A 64 -4.82 -14.97 8.82
C VAL A 64 -6.31 -14.88 8.53
N ASP A 65 -6.81 -15.69 7.59
CA ASP A 65 -8.24 -15.74 7.27
C ASP A 65 -9.07 -16.19 8.49
N ASN A 66 -8.59 -17.17 9.26
CA ASN A 66 -9.24 -17.63 10.50
C ASN A 66 -9.26 -16.54 11.58
N LEU A 67 -8.13 -15.84 11.78
CA LEU A 67 -8.04 -14.72 12.74
C LEU A 67 -9.03 -13.60 12.40
N LEU A 68 -9.19 -13.28 11.12
CA LEU A 68 -10.16 -12.29 10.64
C LEU A 68 -11.62 -12.81 10.67
N GLY A 69 -11.80 -14.11 10.90
CA GLY A 69 -13.10 -14.78 11.00
C GLY A 69 -13.71 -15.09 9.64
N GLY A 70 -12.90 -15.48 8.66
CA GLY A 70 -13.29 -16.05 7.38
C GLY A 70 -12.81 -15.28 6.15
N LEU A 71 -12.84 -15.96 5.01
CA LEU A 71 -12.37 -15.47 3.71
C LEU A 71 -13.06 -14.17 3.28
N ASP A 72 -14.37 -14.06 3.51
CA ASP A 72 -15.16 -12.87 3.15
C ASP A 72 -14.70 -11.61 3.88
N ARG A 73 -14.27 -11.75 5.14
CA ARG A 73 -13.80 -10.63 5.95
C ARG A 73 -12.41 -10.21 5.52
N SER A 74 -11.53 -11.17 5.27
CA SER A 74 -10.21 -10.96 4.68
C SER A 74 -10.30 -10.24 3.34
N TYR A 75 -11.24 -10.64 2.46
CA TYR A 75 -11.50 -9.96 1.20
C TYR A 75 -11.98 -8.51 1.37
N ARG A 76 -12.92 -8.26 2.29
CA ARG A 76 -13.37 -6.89 2.58
C ARG A 76 -12.25 -6.02 3.16
N LEU A 77 -11.43 -6.57 4.05
CA LEU A 77 -10.28 -5.86 4.62
C LEU A 77 -9.26 -5.52 3.53
N HIS A 78 -8.90 -6.48 2.66
CA HIS A 78 -8.04 -6.24 1.51
C HIS A 78 -8.55 -5.09 0.64
N LYS A 79 -9.85 -5.08 0.30
CA LYS A 79 -10.46 -3.99 -0.48
C LYS A 79 -10.29 -2.62 0.21
N TRP A 80 -10.63 -2.52 1.50
CA TRP A 80 -10.57 -1.25 2.22
C TRP A 80 -9.14 -0.76 2.43
N LEU A 81 -8.18 -1.66 2.72
CA LEU A 81 -6.76 -1.31 2.81
C LEU A 81 -6.20 -0.90 1.45
N ALA A 82 -6.63 -1.53 0.34
CA ALA A 82 -6.22 -1.12 -1.00
C ALA A 82 -6.75 0.27 -1.38
N ILE A 83 -8.00 0.60 -1.01
CA ILE A 83 -8.56 1.94 -1.20
C ILE A 83 -7.79 2.96 -0.34
N ALA A 84 -7.51 2.65 0.92
CA ALA A 84 -6.75 3.56 1.80
C ALA A 84 -5.33 3.79 1.27
N SER A 85 -4.65 2.74 0.81
CA SER A 85 -3.34 2.84 0.15
C SER A 85 -3.39 3.77 -1.07
N LEU A 86 -4.43 3.65 -1.91
CA LEU A 86 -4.64 4.54 -3.06
C LEU A 86 -4.82 6.00 -2.60
N VAL A 87 -5.66 6.26 -1.60
CA VAL A 87 -5.87 7.62 -1.06
C VAL A 87 -4.56 8.23 -0.55
N PHE A 88 -3.79 7.50 0.24
CA PHE A 88 -2.47 7.98 0.70
C PHE A 88 -1.51 8.20 -0.46
N SER A 89 -1.55 7.36 -1.49
CA SER A 89 -0.73 7.53 -2.70
C SER A 89 -1.09 8.80 -3.47
N PHE A 90 -2.37 9.16 -3.57
CA PHE A 90 -2.80 10.42 -4.16
C PHE A 90 -2.29 11.62 -3.36
N ILE A 91 -2.46 11.57 -2.03
CA ILE A 91 -1.96 12.64 -1.16
C ILE A 91 -0.45 12.78 -1.33
N HIS A 92 0.29 11.67 -1.28
CA HIS A 92 1.75 11.64 -1.44
C HIS A 92 2.19 12.23 -2.78
N PHE A 93 1.56 11.82 -3.88
CA PHE A 93 1.90 12.27 -5.23
C PHE A 93 1.74 13.79 -5.40
N PHE A 94 0.59 14.33 -4.95
CA PHE A 94 0.29 15.77 -5.06
C PHE A 94 0.84 16.59 -3.89
N TRP A 95 1.52 15.96 -2.92
CA TRP A 95 1.95 16.65 -1.71
C TRP A 95 2.95 17.76 -2.01
N LYS A 96 3.82 17.59 -3.01
CA LYS A 96 4.79 18.62 -3.41
C LYS A 96 4.09 19.92 -3.82
N ASP A 97 3.01 19.82 -4.59
CA ASP A 97 2.23 20.98 -5.05
C ASP A 97 1.43 21.59 -3.89
N ILE A 98 0.82 20.75 -3.05
CA ILE A 98 0.09 21.18 -1.85
C ILE A 98 1.02 21.92 -0.89
N ALA A 99 2.22 21.38 -0.63
CA ALA A 99 3.21 21.98 0.24
C ALA A 99 3.73 23.31 -0.31
N GLY A 100 3.97 23.40 -1.63
CA GLY A 100 4.36 24.65 -2.28
C GLY A 100 3.28 25.73 -2.17
N LEU A 101 2.01 25.36 -2.36
CA LEU A 101 0.88 26.26 -2.14
C LEU A 101 0.81 26.73 -0.68
N LEU A 102 0.92 25.82 0.28
CA LEU A 102 0.89 26.15 1.71
C LEU A 102 2.08 27.03 2.12
N ALA A 103 3.27 26.82 1.54
CA ALA A 103 4.42 27.68 1.74
C ALA A 103 4.18 29.09 1.18
N SER A 104 3.57 29.21 -0.01
CA SER A 104 3.20 30.51 -0.59
C SER A 104 2.17 31.29 0.25
N LEU A 105 1.35 30.58 1.03
CA LEU A 105 0.39 31.13 1.98
C LEU A 105 1.01 31.42 3.36
N GLY A 106 2.31 31.19 3.54
CA GLY A 106 3.02 31.43 4.80
C GLY A 106 2.78 30.38 5.88
N VAL A 107 2.18 29.22 5.55
CA VAL A 107 1.92 28.12 6.50
C VAL A 107 3.20 27.36 6.85
N TYR A 108 4.12 27.24 5.89
CA TYR A 108 5.45 26.65 6.08
C TYR A 108 6.51 27.63 5.61
N THR A 109 7.65 27.68 6.30
CA THR A 109 8.87 28.24 5.75
C THR A 109 9.40 27.28 4.70
N GLU A 110 9.61 27.75 3.46
CA GLU A 110 10.29 26.94 2.44
C GLU A 110 11.63 26.49 3.02
N GLU A 111 11.81 25.17 3.16
CA GLU A 111 13.12 24.66 3.49
C GLU A 111 14.04 24.89 2.28
N PRO A 112 15.26 25.39 2.50
CA PRO A 112 16.19 25.64 1.40
C PRO A 112 16.33 24.37 0.57
N LYS A 113 16.28 24.52 -0.76
CA LYS A 113 16.73 23.46 -1.68
C LYS A 113 18.08 22.98 -1.14
N ARG A 114 18.28 21.65 -1.10
CA ARG A 114 19.61 21.10 -0.78
C ARG A 114 20.58 21.60 -1.84
N GLU A 115 21.24 22.71 -1.58
CA GLU A 115 22.42 23.15 -2.31
C GLU A 115 23.59 22.34 -1.75
N GLY A 116 23.99 21.32 -2.49
CA GLY A 116 25.08 20.44 -2.11
C GLY A 116 25.53 19.60 -3.29
N THR A 117 26.83 19.35 -3.36
CA THR A 117 27.48 18.50 -4.35
C THR A 117 26.78 17.14 -4.44
N VAL A 118 26.38 16.75 -5.65
CA VAL A 118 25.80 15.44 -5.99
C VAL A 118 26.65 14.35 -5.33
N LYS A 119 26.10 13.69 -4.31
CA LYS A 119 26.82 12.61 -3.61
C LYS A 119 26.71 11.35 -4.45
N LEU A 120 27.64 10.42 -4.26
CA LEU A 120 27.56 9.07 -4.86
C LEU A 120 26.22 8.35 -4.51
N HIS A 121 25.57 8.75 -3.41
CA HIS A 121 24.26 8.26 -2.97
C HIS A 121 23.07 8.77 -3.82
N ASP A 122 23.26 9.77 -4.67
CA ASP A 122 22.25 10.24 -5.62
C ASP A 122 22.11 9.31 -6.85
N GLN A 123 22.99 8.31 -6.99
CA GLN A 123 22.93 7.32 -8.07
C GLN A 123 21.63 6.50 -8.00
N GLY A 124 20.82 6.64 -9.05
CA GLY A 124 19.53 5.96 -9.18
C GLY A 124 18.39 6.61 -8.40
N ARG A 125 18.60 7.75 -7.75
CA ARG A 125 17.51 8.52 -7.13
C ARG A 125 16.53 9.04 -8.17
N GLU A 126 17.04 9.58 -9.29
CA GLU A 126 16.20 10.03 -10.40
C GLU A 126 15.39 8.86 -10.99
N ILE A 127 16.02 7.69 -11.17
CA ILE A 127 15.34 6.46 -11.62
C ILE A 127 14.24 6.06 -10.63
N ALA A 128 14.51 6.15 -9.33
CA ALA A 128 13.52 5.86 -8.30
C ALA A 128 12.37 6.86 -8.31
N GLU A 129 12.62 8.15 -8.48
CA GLU A 129 11.60 9.19 -8.60
C GLU A 129 10.70 8.94 -9.83
N GLN A 130 11.29 8.70 -11.01
CA GLN A 130 10.56 8.35 -12.23
C GLN A 130 9.77 7.04 -12.07
N ALA A 131 10.35 6.02 -11.43
CA ALA A 131 9.67 4.76 -11.14
C ALA A 131 8.45 4.96 -10.23
N GLY A 132 8.54 5.89 -9.28
CA GLY A 132 7.42 6.30 -8.43
C GLY A 132 6.27 6.92 -9.22
N GLU A 133 6.59 7.86 -10.12
CA GLU A 133 5.61 8.54 -10.98
C GLU A 133 4.93 7.57 -11.94
N ILE A 134 5.70 6.79 -12.71
CA ILE A 134 5.16 5.78 -13.63
C ILE A 134 4.35 4.74 -12.85
N GLY A 135 4.88 4.28 -11.71
CA GLY A 135 4.22 3.33 -10.83
C GLY A 135 2.88 3.86 -10.31
N PHE A 136 2.81 5.13 -9.93
CA PHE A 136 1.58 5.80 -9.48
C PHE A 136 0.51 5.83 -10.57
N TYR A 137 0.86 6.17 -11.81
CA TYR A 137 -0.10 6.19 -12.91
C TYR A 137 -0.66 4.78 -13.19
N ILE A 138 0.22 3.78 -13.30
CA ILE A 138 -0.20 2.41 -13.59
C ILE A 138 -1.05 1.85 -12.45
N ILE A 139 -0.62 2.00 -11.19
CA ILE A 139 -1.35 1.45 -10.04
C ILE A 139 -2.74 2.09 -9.89
N THR A 140 -2.84 3.41 -10.12
CA THR A 140 -4.11 4.13 -10.07
C THR A 140 -5.09 3.59 -11.10
N ILE A 141 -4.66 3.45 -12.35
CA ILE A 141 -5.50 2.87 -13.42
C ILE A 141 -5.92 1.44 -13.05
N LEU A 142 -4.99 0.59 -12.61
CA LEU A 142 -5.28 -0.80 -12.27
C LEU A 142 -6.26 -0.93 -11.09
N ILE A 143 -6.15 -0.08 -10.07
CA ILE A 143 -7.07 -0.09 -8.93
C ILE A 143 -8.45 0.44 -9.35
N LEU A 144 -8.54 1.51 -10.15
CA LEU A 144 -9.82 2.01 -10.66
C LEU A 144 -10.54 0.96 -11.53
N VAL A 145 -9.78 0.26 -12.38
CA VAL A 145 -10.28 -0.90 -13.15
C VAL A 145 -10.75 -2.00 -12.20
N ALA A 146 -10.00 -2.28 -11.13
CA ALA A 146 -10.36 -3.31 -10.16
C ALA A 146 -11.59 -2.97 -9.29
N LEU A 147 -11.91 -1.69 -9.12
CA LEU A 147 -13.11 -1.23 -8.41
C LEU A 147 -14.36 -1.23 -9.29
N THR A 148 -14.16 -1.15 -10.61
CA THR A 148 -15.23 -1.14 -11.60
C THR A 148 -15.83 -2.54 -11.83
N LYS A 149 -17.18 -2.62 -11.90
CA LYS A 149 -17.89 -3.89 -12.14
C LYS A 149 -18.04 -4.29 -13.60
N PHE A 150 -17.67 -3.41 -14.54
CA PHE A 150 -17.87 -3.61 -15.97
C PHE A 150 -16.80 -4.50 -16.63
N VAL A 151 -15.67 -4.74 -15.97
CA VAL A 151 -14.56 -5.51 -16.56
C VAL A 151 -14.82 -7.02 -16.39
N PRO A 152 -14.83 -7.81 -17.48
CA PRO A 152 -14.99 -9.26 -17.40
C PRO A 152 -13.94 -9.90 -16.50
N TYR A 153 -14.33 -10.95 -15.76
CA TYR A 153 -13.49 -11.55 -14.73
C TYR A 153 -12.10 -12.01 -15.23
N HIS A 154 -12.02 -12.55 -16.46
CA HIS A 154 -10.74 -13.01 -17.01
C HIS A 154 -9.75 -11.86 -17.29
N TRP A 155 -10.25 -10.68 -17.68
CA TRP A 155 -9.43 -9.47 -17.85
C TRP A 155 -9.05 -8.89 -16.50
N PHE A 156 -10.02 -8.80 -15.57
CA PHE A 156 -9.77 -8.38 -14.20
C PHE A 156 -8.65 -9.20 -13.57
N LYS A 157 -8.68 -10.53 -13.67
CA LYS A 157 -7.65 -11.41 -13.10
C LYS A 157 -6.26 -11.13 -13.66
N LYS A 158 -6.15 -10.84 -14.97
CA LYS A 158 -4.87 -10.52 -15.61
C LYS A 158 -4.38 -9.13 -15.18
N ALA A 159 -5.23 -8.11 -15.26
CA ALA A 159 -4.90 -6.74 -14.88
C ALA A 159 -4.52 -6.65 -13.39
N HIS A 160 -5.30 -7.28 -12.51
CA HIS A 160 -5.04 -7.28 -11.08
C HIS A 160 -3.75 -8.00 -10.70
N LYS A 161 -3.26 -8.94 -11.54
CA LYS A 161 -1.95 -9.57 -11.35
C LYS A 161 -0.78 -8.63 -11.64
N ILE A 162 -0.95 -7.66 -12.55
CA ILE A 162 0.07 -6.66 -12.89
C ILE A 162 0.37 -5.76 -11.69
N ILE A 163 -0.60 -5.55 -10.79
CA ILE A 163 -0.41 -4.80 -9.54
C ILE A 163 0.77 -5.33 -8.72
N SER A 164 0.98 -6.65 -8.67
CA SER A 164 2.12 -7.24 -7.95
C SER A 164 3.47 -6.88 -8.56
N LEU A 165 3.55 -6.70 -9.89
CA LEU A 165 4.76 -6.23 -10.55
C LEU A 165 5.02 -4.75 -10.24
N VAL A 166 3.99 -3.91 -10.35
CA VAL A 166 4.07 -2.48 -10.04
C VAL A 166 4.43 -2.26 -8.57
N PHE A 167 3.90 -3.07 -7.66
CA PHE A 167 4.25 -3.04 -6.24
C PHE A 167 5.75 -3.22 -6.02
N VAL A 168 6.40 -4.17 -6.71
CA VAL A 168 7.86 -4.40 -6.56
C VAL A 168 8.65 -3.17 -7.01
N VAL A 169 8.23 -2.50 -8.09
CA VAL A 169 8.82 -1.23 -8.55
C VAL A 169 8.65 -0.12 -7.49
N LEU A 170 7.47 -0.03 -6.87
CA LEU A 170 7.20 0.95 -5.82
C LEU A 170 7.93 0.63 -4.49
N VAL A 171 8.24 -0.64 -4.21
CA VAL A 171 9.14 -1.01 -3.12
C VAL A 171 10.56 -0.51 -3.41
N PHE A 172 11.07 -0.66 -4.64
CA PHE A 172 12.36 -0.09 -5.03
C PHE A 172 12.39 1.43 -4.86
N HIS A 173 11.35 2.13 -5.34
CA HIS A 173 11.16 3.57 -5.11
C HIS A 173 11.25 3.92 -3.63
N SER A 174 10.53 3.18 -2.78
CA SER A 174 10.52 3.42 -1.33
C SER A 174 11.90 3.18 -0.71
N ILE A 175 12.58 2.10 -1.08
CA ILE A 175 13.92 1.79 -0.55
C ILE A 175 14.92 2.90 -0.87
N LYS A 176 14.88 3.43 -2.09
CA LYS A 176 15.81 4.47 -2.54
C LYS A 176 15.51 5.87 -2.03
N LEU A 177 14.24 6.20 -1.77
CA LEU A 177 13.85 7.56 -1.39
C LEU A 177 13.74 7.78 0.13
N PHE A 178 13.63 6.73 0.93
CA PHE A 178 13.81 6.83 2.38
C PHE A 178 15.29 7.05 2.71
N GLY A 179 15.57 8.02 3.60
CA GLY A 179 16.94 8.37 3.96
C GLY A 179 17.61 7.33 4.88
N ASP A 180 18.94 7.30 4.86
CA ASP A 180 19.77 6.32 5.59
C ASP A 180 19.43 6.24 7.08
N ALA A 181 19.27 7.39 7.73
CA ALA A 181 18.91 7.47 9.15
C ALA A 181 17.58 6.75 9.47
N TYR A 182 16.66 6.65 8.51
CA TYR A 182 15.42 5.89 8.71
C TYR A 182 15.69 4.38 8.75
N TRP A 183 16.60 3.89 7.90
CA TRP A 183 16.97 2.47 7.82
C TRP A 183 17.72 1.99 9.06
N ASP A 184 18.53 2.86 9.67
CA ASP A 184 19.24 2.57 10.91
C ASP A 184 18.32 2.49 12.14
N SER A 185 17.07 2.96 12.02
CA SER A 185 16.10 2.91 13.11
C SER A 185 15.46 1.52 13.26
N MET A 186 14.99 1.22 14.49
CA MET A 186 14.20 0.00 14.75
C MET A 186 12.95 -0.07 13.86
N VAL A 187 12.32 1.08 13.61
CA VAL A 187 11.13 1.17 12.73
C VAL A 187 11.51 0.90 11.27
N GLY A 188 12.67 1.38 10.82
CA GLY A 188 13.24 1.05 9.52
C GLY A 188 13.45 -0.45 9.33
N THR A 189 13.91 -1.15 10.37
CA THR A 189 14.04 -2.62 10.35
C THR A 189 12.68 -3.30 10.19
N VAL A 190 11.68 -2.91 10.98
CA VAL A 190 10.31 -3.46 10.86
C VAL A 190 9.72 -3.19 9.48
N PHE A 191 9.91 -1.99 8.96
CA PHE A 191 9.51 -1.58 7.62
C PHE A 191 10.19 -2.44 6.54
N GLY A 192 11.51 -2.64 6.63
CA GLY A 192 12.27 -3.49 5.71
C GLY A 192 11.82 -4.94 5.71
N VAL A 193 11.55 -5.51 6.89
CA VAL A 193 11.01 -6.88 7.01
C VAL A 193 9.63 -6.99 6.36
N LEU A 194 8.75 -6.00 6.58
CA LEU A 194 7.44 -5.96 5.93
C LEU A 194 7.58 -5.92 4.40
N MET A 195 8.44 -5.04 3.88
CA MET A 195 8.70 -4.94 2.44
C MET A 195 9.22 -6.26 1.88
N PHE A 196 10.18 -6.90 2.56
CA PHE A 196 10.76 -8.18 2.13
C PHE A 196 9.71 -9.29 2.05
N ILE A 197 8.90 -9.48 3.09
CA ILE A 197 7.81 -10.47 3.10
C ILE A 197 6.80 -10.18 1.99
N SER A 198 6.46 -8.91 1.76
CA SER A 198 5.51 -8.51 0.72
C SER A 198 6.06 -8.68 -0.70
N VAL A 199 7.37 -8.52 -0.91
CA VAL A 199 8.02 -8.85 -2.20
C VAL A 199 7.95 -10.34 -2.48
N ILE A 200 8.22 -11.19 -1.47
CA ILE A 200 8.02 -12.64 -1.61
C ILE A 200 6.56 -12.95 -1.97
N ALA A 201 5.62 -12.30 -1.29
CA ALA A 201 4.19 -12.45 -1.57
C ALA A 201 3.83 -12.02 -3.01
N ALA A 202 4.41 -10.92 -3.50
CA ALA A 202 4.22 -10.43 -4.85
C ALA A 202 4.74 -11.42 -5.89
N PHE A 203 5.93 -11.99 -5.71
CA PHE A 203 6.44 -13.04 -6.60
C PHE A 203 5.55 -14.30 -6.56
N TYR A 204 5.09 -14.70 -5.38
CA TYR A 204 4.17 -15.84 -5.26
C TYR A 204 2.85 -15.61 -6.04
N ALA A 205 2.33 -14.38 -6.03
CA ALA A 205 1.18 -13.97 -6.83
C ALA A 205 1.50 -13.95 -8.34
N LEU A 206 2.67 -13.42 -8.73
CA LEU A 206 3.14 -13.37 -10.12
C LEU A 206 3.35 -14.76 -10.73
N PHE A 207 3.78 -15.74 -9.95
CA PHE A 207 3.89 -17.13 -10.42
C PHE A 207 2.57 -17.91 -10.33
N GLY A 208 1.47 -17.28 -9.92
CA GLY A 208 0.15 -17.91 -9.84
C GLY A 208 0.10 -19.05 -8.81
N ARG A 209 0.98 -19.03 -7.80
CA ARG A 209 1.09 -20.10 -6.81
C ARG A 209 0.03 -20.02 -5.70
N ILE A 210 -0.74 -18.94 -5.64
CA ILE A 210 -1.83 -18.74 -4.68
C ILE A 210 -2.83 -19.90 -4.76
N GLY A 211 -3.02 -20.60 -3.63
CA GLY A 211 -3.98 -21.70 -3.50
C GLY A 211 -3.65 -22.99 -4.25
N THR A 212 -2.46 -23.12 -4.85
CA THR A 212 -2.07 -24.32 -5.64
C THR A 212 -2.06 -25.61 -4.82
N GLY A 213 -1.57 -25.58 -3.58
CA GLY A 213 -1.57 -26.73 -2.66
C GLY A 213 -2.90 -27.00 -1.95
N ARG A 214 -3.96 -26.24 -2.24
CA ARG A 214 -5.26 -26.33 -1.56
C ARG A 214 -6.41 -26.34 -2.58
N ARG A 215 -6.41 -27.34 -3.45
CA ARG A 215 -7.44 -27.56 -4.47
C ARG A 215 -8.33 -28.74 -4.06
N ALA A 216 -9.64 -28.58 -4.15
CA ALA A 216 -10.61 -29.66 -4.00
C ALA A 216 -11.18 -30.03 -5.37
N LYS A 217 -11.36 -31.33 -5.62
CA LYS A 217 -12.10 -31.80 -6.81
C LYS A 217 -13.60 -31.60 -6.54
N GLY A 218 -14.26 -30.85 -7.42
CA GLY A 218 -15.71 -30.67 -7.38
C GLY A 218 -16.30 -30.99 -8.75
N LYS A 219 -17.45 -31.68 -8.78
CA LYS A 219 -18.26 -31.86 -9.99
C LYS A 219 -19.40 -30.86 -9.93
N ILE A 220 -19.58 -30.05 -10.98
CA ILE A 220 -20.76 -29.19 -11.11
C ILE A 220 -21.94 -30.13 -11.40
N VAL A 221 -22.84 -30.28 -10.43
CA VAL A 221 -23.99 -31.19 -10.52
C VAL A 221 -25.24 -30.49 -11.10
N GLY A 222 -25.23 -29.16 -11.08
CA GLY A 222 -26.30 -28.32 -11.62
C GLY A 222 -26.01 -26.84 -11.42
N LEU A 223 -26.69 -25.98 -12.17
CA LEU A 223 -26.65 -24.52 -12.03
C LEU A 223 -28.07 -24.02 -11.79
N THR A 224 -28.30 -23.33 -10.68
CA THR A 224 -29.57 -22.64 -10.42
C THR A 224 -29.34 -21.14 -10.56
N LEU A 225 -30.02 -20.51 -11.52
CA LEU A 225 -29.99 -19.06 -11.66
C LEU A 225 -30.77 -18.43 -10.49
N MET A 226 -30.07 -17.80 -9.55
CA MET A 226 -30.72 -16.96 -8.55
C MET A 226 -30.97 -15.58 -9.14
N MET A 227 -32.25 -15.23 -9.30
CA MET A 227 -32.65 -13.88 -9.70
C MET A 227 -32.25 -12.89 -8.59
N LYS A 228 -31.57 -11.78 -8.97
CA LYS A 228 -30.93 -10.80 -8.06
C LYS A 228 -31.79 -10.33 -6.86
N TRP A 229 -33.11 -10.36 -6.98
CA TRP A 229 -34.06 -9.92 -5.95
C TRP A 229 -34.19 -10.88 -4.75
N ALA A 230 -33.87 -12.17 -4.90
CA ALA A 230 -34.04 -13.15 -3.82
C ALA A 230 -33.00 -13.01 -2.69
N LEU A 231 -31.85 -12.36 -2.96
CA LEU A 231 -30.78 -12.13 -1.97
C LEU A 231 -31.11 -11.00 -0.98
N LEU A 232 -31.99 -10.05 -1.34
CA LEU A 232 -32.36 -8.93 -0.47
C LEU A 232 -33.35 -9.33 0.63
N LYS A 233 -34.03 -10.48 0.51
CA LYS A 233 -34.97 -10.99 1.54
C LYS A 233 -34.32 -11.88 2.61
N ARG A 234 -33.01 -12.11 2.53
CA ARG A 234 -32.26 -13.01 3.45
C ARG A 234 -31.13 -12.31 4.23
N LEU A 235 -31.06 -10.98 4.17
CA LEU A 235 -30.22 -10.13 5.03
C LEU A 235 -31.13 -9.29 5.92
#